data_AF-A0A9E3KC64-F1
#
_entry.id   AF-A0A9E3KC64-F1
#
_cell.length_a   1.000
_cell.length_b   1.000
_cell.length_c   1.000
_cell.angle_alpha   90.00
_cell.angle_beta   90.00
_cell.angle_gamma   90.00
#
_symmetry.space_group_name_H-M   'P 1'
#
loop_
_entity.id
_entity.type
_entity.pdbx_description
1 polymer ?
#
loop_
_entity_poly.entity_id
_entity_poly.type
_entity_poly.pdbx_seq_one_letter_code
_entity_poly.pdbx_strand_id
1 'polypeptide(L)'
;MNVELRPNRAQKTRYGLVDCDIHPKMLIEEYRKHLSNQWWSYLQTYGIRPRHGFTKSYPMPKITPQAARRDAWPPGGGQPGSDLGLMREQLLDLYDMDYGILNPLQPTGQGDQNPEFSAALAFAA
;
A
#
# COMPACT_ATOMS: atom_id res chain seq x y z
N MET A 1 13.14 60.60 9.43
CA MET A 1 13.56 59.31 8.84
C MET A 1 12.32 58.44 8.78
N ASN A 2 11.73 58.28 7.59
CA ASN A 2 10.49 57.53 7.43
C ASN A 2 10.83 56.08 7.10
N VAL A 3 10.43 55.15 7.96
CA VAL A 3 10.56 53.71 7.71
C VAL A 3 9.33 53.28 6.92
N GLU A 4 9.49 52.98 5.64
CA GLU A 4 8.47 52.30 4.86
C GLU A 4 8.39 50.83 5.31
N LEU A 5 7.29 50.48 5.97
CA LEU A 5 6.97 49.09 6.28
C LEU A 5 6.57 48.38 4.99
N ARG A 6 7.37 47.40 4.56
CA ARG A 6 7.03 46.52 3.44
C ARG A 6 5.70 45.81 3.75
N PRO A 7 4.82 45.63 2.76
CA PRO A 7 3.54 44.97 2.97
C PRO A 7 3.81 43.55 3.48
N ASN A 8 3.19 43.22 4.62
CA ASN A 8 3.26 41.90 5.22
C ASN A 8 2.59 40.92 4.26
N ARG A 9 3.39 40.27 3.41
CA ARG A 9 2.91 39.25 2.49
C ARG A 9 2.49 38.09 3.38
N ALA A 10 1.19 37.94 3.63
CA ALA A 10 0.65 36.82 4.40
C ALA A 10 1.14 35.53 3.74
N GLN A 11 2.21 34.96 4.29
CA GLN A 11 2.77 33.70 3.84
C GLN A 11 1.74 32.64 4.23
N LYS A 12 1.29 31.80 3.29
CA LYS A 12 0.43 30.67 3.64
C LYS A 12 1.21 29.79 4.62
N THR A 13 0.89 29.90 5.91
CA THR A 13 1.56 29.20 7.01
C THR A 13 0.97 27.81 7.21
N ARG A 14 0.79 27.03 6.14
CA ARG A 14 0.41 25.63 6.28
C ARG A 14 1.66 24.77 6.13
N TYR A 15 1.94 23.94 7.14
CA TYR A 15 2.94 22.90 7.02
C TYR A 15 2.44 21.85 6.03
N GLY A 16 3.32 21.42 5.12
CA GLY A 16 3.03 20.27 4.28
C GLY A 16 2.96 19.00 5.12
N LEU A 17 2.00 18.13 4.84
CA LEU A 17 1.82 16.85 5.50
C LEU A 17 2.24 15.72 4.57
N VAL A 18 3.08 14.82 5.09
CA VAL A 18 3.58 13.66 4.36
C VAL A 18 3.25 12.40 5.15
N ASP A 19 2.51 11.49 4.54
CA ASP A 19 2.39 10.12 5.02
C ASP A 19 3.51 9.27 4.41
N CYS A 20 4.41 8.77 5.25
CA CYS A 20 5.56 7.98 4.80
C CYS A 20 5.27 6.48 4.68
N ASP A 21 4.05 6.03 5.01
CA ASP A 21 3.75 4.60 5.13
C ASP A 21 2.33 4.21 4.69
N ILE A 22 2.03 4.46 3.41
CA ILE A 22 0.76 4.05 2.81
C ILE A 22 0.91 2.64 2.22
N HIS A 23 0.09 1.70 2.65
CA HIS A 23 0.10 0.33 2.13
C HIS A 23 -1.02 0.08 1.11
N PRO A 24 -0.79 0.30 -0.20
CA PRO A 24 -1.74 -0.11 -1.21
C PRO A 24 -1.83 -1.64 -1.29
N LYS A 25 -3.01 -2.14 -1.65
CA LYS A 25 -3.25 -3.57 -1.81
C LYS A 25 -3.58 -3.89 -3.27
N MET A 26 -2.69 -4.62 -3.92
CA MET A 26 -2.90 -5.12 -5.28
C MET A 26 -3.69 -6.42 -5.28
N LEU A 27 -4.46 -6.62 -6.35
CA LEU A 27 -5.08 -7.91 -6.64
C LEU A 27 -4.07 -8.83 -7.35
N ILE A 28 -4.16 -10.14 -7.11
CA ILE A 28 -3.22 -11.11 -7.71
C ILE A 28 -3.27 -11.06 -9.24
N GLU A 29 -4.45 -10.80 -9.80
CA GLU A 29 -4.70 -10.72 -11.24
C GLU A 29 -3.94 -9.55 -11.88
N GLU A 30 -3.66 -8.48 -11.14
CA GLU A 30 -2.91 -7.33 -11.63
C GLU A 30 -1.44 -7.64 -11.89
N TYR A 31 -0.89 -8.71 -11.30
CA TYR A 31 0.47 -9.16 -11.58
C TYR A 31 0.62 -9.75 -12.97
N ARG A 32 -0.46 -10.22 -13.59
CA ARG A 32 -0.41 -10.91 -14.88
C ARG A 32 0.26 -10.07 -15.97
N LYS A 33 0.03 -8.75 -15.99
CA LYS A 33 0.61 -7.83 -16.97
C LYS A 33 2.13 -7.67 -16.85
N HIS A 34 2.68 -7.97 -15.68
CA HIS A 34 4.08 -7.68 -15.34
C HIS A 34 4.93 -8.94 -15.13
N LEU A 35 4.29 -10.09 -14.90
CA LEU A 35 4.97 -11.37 -14.78
C LEU A 35 5.16 -12.05 -16.13
N SER A 36 6.31 -12.72 -16.29
CA SER A 36 6.53 -13.66 -17.39
C SER A 36 5.53 -14.82 -17.32
N ASN A 37 5.30 -15.52 -18.44
CA ASN A 37 4.40 -16.68 -18.45
C ASN A 37 4.87 -17.78 -17.49
N GLN A 38 6.20 -17.95 -17.32
CA GLN A 38 6.77 -18.88 -16.35
C GLN A 38 6.35 -18.53 -14.92
N TRP A 39 6.54 -17.26 -14.51
CA TRP A 39 6.23 -16.84 -13.15
C TRP A 39 4.73 -16.73 -12.89
N TRP A 40 3.95 -16.37 -13.90
CA TRP A 40 2.50 -16.47 -13.81
C TRP A 40 2.03 -17.91 -13.60
N SER A 41 2.55 -18.87 -14.40
CA SER A 41 2.24 -20.29 -14.21
C SER A 41 2.68 -20.81 -12.84
N TYR A 42 3.83 -20.36 -12.35
CA TYR A 42 4.33 -20.70 -11.02
C TYR A 42 3.39 -20.20 -9.92
N LEU A 43 2.98 -18.92 -9.99
CA LEU A 43 2.04 -18.31 -9.04
C LEU A 43 0.70 -19.05 -9.03
N GLN A 44 0.17 -19.41 -10.20
CA GLN A 44 -1.10 -20.14 -10.30
C GLN A 44 -1.02 -21.58 -9.77
N THR A 45 0.15 -22.22 -9.89
CA THR A 45 0.35 -23.62 -9.48
C THR A 45 0.67 -23.75 -8.00
N TYR A 46 1.56 -22.90 -7.48
CA TYR A 46 2.13 -23.03 -6.14
C TYR A 46 1.69 -21.94 -5.16
N GLY A 47 1.10 -20.84 -5.66
CA GLY A 47 0.84 -19.67 -4.85
C GLY A 47 2.12 -19.02 -4.31
N ILE A 48 1.94 -18.10 -3.36
CA ILE A 48 3.04 -17.53 -2.57
C ILE A 48 3.35 -18.50 -1.42
N ARG A 49 4.63 -18.80 -1.24
CA ARG A 49 5.11 -19.78 -0.27
C ARG A 49 5.89 -19.08 0.84
N PRO A 50 5.23 -18.62 1.91
CA PRO A 50 5.92 -17.94 3.01
C PRO A 50 6.85 -18.89 3.78
N ARG A 51 7.81 -18.34 4.50
CA ARG A 51 8.73 -19.09 5.40
C ARG A 51 8.08 -19.47 6.74
N HIS A 52 6.82 -19.88 6.72
CA HIS A 52 6.09 -20.39 7.88
C HIS A 52 4.99 -21.39 7.47
N GLY A 53 4.55 -22.24 8.40
CA GLY A 53 3.55 -23.28 8.15
C GLY A 53 2.10 -22.79 8.00
N PHE A 54 1.82 -21.52 8.32
CA PHE A 54 0.47 -20.96 8.19
C PHE A 54 0.15 -20.65 6.72
N THR A 55 -0.80 -21.37 6.14
CA THR A 55 -1.19 -21.21 4.72
C THR A 55 -2.37 -20.26 4.52
N LYS A 56 -3.13 -19.97 5.58
CA LYS A 56 -4.35 -19.14 5.54
C LYS A 56 -4.42 -18.09 6.67
N SER A 57 -3.31 -17.88 7.38
CA SER A 57 -3.27 -16.96 8.53
C SER A 57 -1.88 -16.36 8.69
N TYR A 58 -1.82 -15.26 9.45
CA TYR A 58 -0.57 -14.68 9.88
C TYR A 58 0.02 -15.52 11.02
N PRO A 59 1.36 -15.64 11.09
CA PRO A 59 2.03 -16.29 12.23
C PRO A 59 1.80 -15.54 13.54
N MET A 60 1.50 -14.23 13.45
CA MET A 60 1.16 -13.37 14.57
C MET A 60 -0.31 -12.94 14.44
N PRO A 61 -1.23 -13.52 15.23
CA PRO A 61 -2.64 -13.15 15.22
C PRO A 61 -2.85 -11.66 15.48
N LYS A 62 -3.82 -11.06 14.79
CA LYS A 62 -4.21 -9.65 14.97
C LYS A 62 -5.58 -9.59 15.64
N ILE A 63 -5.79 -8.55 16.46
CA ILE A 63 -7.07 -8.36 17.17
C ILE A 63 -8.23 -7.99 16.23
N THR A 64 -7.92 -7.36 15.09
CA THR A 64 -8.83 -7.14 13.97
C THR A 64 -8.25 -7.75 12.70
N PRO A 65 -9.09 -8.18 11.73
CA PRO A 65 -8.60 -8.68 10.44
C PRO A 65 -7.67 -7.67 9.77
N GLN A 66 -6.48 -8.14 9.36
CA GLN A 66 -5.39 -7.33 8.81
C GLN A 66 -4.92 -6.15 9.68
N ALA A 67 -5.21 -6.15 10.99
CA ALA A 67 -5.00 -5.00 11.88
C ALA A 67 -5.63 -3.69 11.36
N ALA A 68 -6.65 -3.81 10.50
CA ALA A 68 -7.29 -2.67 9.85
C ALA A 68 -8.37 -2.04 10.77
N ARG A 69 -8.69 -0.78 10.48
CA ARG A 69 -9.90 -0.14 10.99
C ARG A 69 -11.14 -0.90 10.49
N ARG A 70 -12.24 -0.83 11.26
CA ARG A 70 -13.49 -1.53 10.92
C ARG A 70 -14.18 -0.98 9.67
N ASP A 71 -13.95 0.29 9.36
CA ASP A 71 -14.51 1.02 8.22
C ASP A 71 -13.55 1.11 7.02
N ALA A 72 -12.39 0.47 7.07
CA ALA A 72 -11.41 0.47 5.98
C ALA A 72 -11.68 -0.62 4.92
N TRP A 73 -12.84 -1.26 4.95
CA TRP A 73 -13.22 -2.35 4.04
C TRP A 73 -14.12 -1.80 2.92
N PRO A 74 -13.66 -1.79 1.66
CA PRO A 74 -14.43 -1.26 0.55
C PRO A 74 -15.79 -1.97 0.38
N PRO A 75 -16.85 -1.24 0.02
CA PRO A 75 -18.19 -1.82 -0.17
C PRO A 75 -18.23 -2.88 -1.29
N GLY A 76 -17.28 -2.83 -2.23
CA GLY A 76 -17.08 -3.86 -3.27
C GLY A 76 -16.50 -5.19 -2.77
N GLY A 77 -16.25 -5.35 -1.46
CA GLY A 77 -15.70 -6.58 -0.88
C GLY A 77 -14.18 -6.72 -0.99
N GLY A 78 -13.49 -5.66 -1.39
CA GLY A 78 -12.03 -5.60 -1.44
C GLY A 78 -11.38 -5.65 -0.05
N GLN A 79 -10.06 -5.74 -0.03
CA GLN A 79 -9.29 -5.63 1.20
C GLN A 79 -8.99 -4.15 1.52
N PRO A 80 -8.71 -3.78 2.77
CA PRO A 80 -8.17 -2.47 3.10
C PRO A 80 -6.97 -2.10 2.22
N GLY A 81 -6.98 -0.86 1.71
CA GLY A 81 -5.97 -0.34 0.80
C GLY A 81 -6.12 -0.76 -0.67
N SER A 82 -7.14 -1.55 -1.04
CA SER A 82 -7.36 -1.98 -2.45
C SER A 82 -8.25 -1.04 -3.25
N ASP A 83 -8.88 -0.05 -2.62
CA ASP A 83 -9.79 0.89 -3.27
C ASP A 83 -9.22 2.31 -3.19
N LEU A 84 -8.90 2.88 -4.35
CA LEU A 84 -8.32 4.21 -4.45
C LEU A 84 -9.30 5.32 -4.02
N GLY A 85 -10.60 5.13 -4.26
CA GLY A 85 -11.63 6.10 -3.87
C GLY A 85 -11.75 6.18 -2.34
N LEU A 86 -11.86 5.01 -1.69
CA LEU A 86 -11.93 4.92 -0.23
C LEU A 86 -10.64 5.43 0.43
N MET A 87 -9.47 5.08 -0.13
CA MET A 87 -8.19 5.57 0.39
C MET A 87 -8.07 7.09 0.25
N ARG A 88 -8.49 7.67 -0.89
CA ARG A 88 -8.55 9.13 -1.05
C ARG A 88 -9.45 9.76 -0.01
N GLU A 89 -10.67 9.27 0.14
CA GLU A 89 -11.65 9.80 1.09
C GLU A 89 -11.14 9.71 2.55
N GLN A 90 -10.67 8.54 2.98
CA GLN A 90 -10.34 8.27 4.38
C GLN A 90 -8.94 8.71 4.81
N LEU A 91 -8.04 9.00 3.86
CA LEU A 91 -6.65 9.35 4.13
C LEU A 91 -6.24 10.65 3.44
N LEU A 92 -6.23 10.70 2.11
CA LEU A 92 -5.62 11.82 1.39
C LEU A 92 -6.43 13.12 1.56
N ASP A 93 -7.73 13.07 1.28
CA ASP A 93 -8.62 14.23 1.33
C ASP A 93 -8.95 14.60 2.78
N LEU A 94 -9.19 13.61 3.65
CA LEU A 94 -9.54 13.83 5.06
C LEU A 94 -8.46 14.60 5.82
N TYR A 95 -7.19 14.31 5.55
CA TYR A 95 -6.06 14.94 6.22
C TYR A 95 -5.35 16.02 5.37
N ASP A 96 -5.86 16.29 4.16
CA ASP A 96 -5.26 17.23 3.20
C ASP A 96 -3.79 16.90 2.93
N MET A 97 -3.48 15.63 2.66
CA MET A 97 -2.12 15.12 2.48
C MET A 97 -1.45 15.72 1.24
N ASP A 98 -0.24 16.24 1.40
CA ASP A 98 0.55 16.80 0.29
C ASP A 98 1.31 15.71 -0.46
N TYR A 99 1.82 14.71 0.26
CA TYR A 99 2.54 13.56 -0.29
C TYR A 99 2.21 12.27 0.45
N GLY A 100 2.22 11.16 -0.29
CA GLY A 100 2.08 9.82 0.24
C GLY A 100 3.16 8.91 -0.34
N ILE A 101 3.92 8.24 0.51
CA ILE A 101 4.88 7.21 0.10
C ILE A 101 4.18 5.86 0.12
N LEU A 102 4.13 5.22 -1.04
CA LEU A 102 3.50 3.91 -1.20
C LEU A 102 4.52 2.81 -0.84
N ASN A 103 4.19 2.04 0.18
CA ASN A 103 4.95 0.88 0.66
C ASN A 103 4.08 -0.40 0.51
N PRO A 104 3.99 -1.01 -0.68
CA PRO A 104 3.28 -2.28 -0.84
C PRO A 104 3.87 -3.36 0.09
N LEU A 105 3.04 -4.04 0.88
CA LEU A 105 3.49 -5.11 1.77
C LEU A 105 3.31 -6.49 1.17
N GLN A 106 2.06 -6.85 0.85
CA GLN A 106 1.72 -8.17 0.36
C GLN A 106 0.56 -8.11 -0.63
N PRO A 107 0.59 -8.89 -1.73
CA PRO A 107 1.74 -9.67 -2.19
C PRO A 107 2.84 -8.74 -2.74
N THR A 108 4.13 -9.05 -2.54
CA THR A 108 5.28 -8.34 -3.16
C THR A 108 6.48 -9.27 -3.40
N GLY A 109 6.29 -10.57 -3.16
CA GLY A 109 7.39 -11.54 -3.09
C GLY A 109 8.10 -11.56 -1.73
N GLN A 110 7.90 -10.55 -0.87
CA GLN A 110 8.51 -10.50 0.46
C GLN A 110 8.25 -11.80 1.23
N GLY A 111 9.33 -12.48 1.62
CA GLY A 111 9.28 -13.67 2.46
C GLY A 111 8.94 -14.96 1.71
N ASP A 112 8.91 -14.98 0.37
CA ASP A 112 8.79 -16.21 -0.41
C ASP A 112 10.04 -17.10 -0.24
N GLN A 113 9.83 -18.41 -0.32
CA GLN A 113 10.89 -19.41 -0.26
C GLN A 113 11.74 -19.46 -1.54
N ASN A 114 11.17 -19.12 -2.70
CA ASN A 114 11.85 -19.07 -3.99
C ASN A 114 12.37 -17.63 -4.24
N PRO A 115 13.69 -17.39 -4.17
CA PRO A 115 14.24 -16.05 -4.30
C PRO A 115 14.07 -15.46 -5.71
N GLU A 116 14.11 -16.27 -6.76
CA GLU A 116 13.89 -15.82 -8.14
C GLU A 116 12.43 -15.40 -8.35
N PHE A 117 11.49 -16.16 -7.79
CA PHE A 117 10.07 -15.79 -7.80
C PHE A 117 9.81 -14.55 -6.93
N SER A 118 10.47 -14.42 -5.79
CA SER A 118 10.41 -13.22 -4.95
C SER A 118 10.86 -11.99 -5.73
N ALA A 119 11.96 -12.07 -6.48
CA ALA A 119 12.45 -10.97 -7.31
C ALA A 119 11.47 -10.63 -8.45
N ALA A 120 10.86 -11.65 -9.07
CA ALA A 120 9.86 -11.45 -10.12
C ALA A 120 8.59 -10.75 -9.59
N LEU A 121 8.11 -11.14 -8.39
CA LEU A 121 6.98 -10.47 -7.75
C LEU A 121 7.33 -9.04 -7.31
N ALA A 122 8.53 -8.80 -6.78
CA ALA A 122 8.98 -7.47 -6.39
C ALA A 122 9.10 -6.52 -7.60
N PHE A 123 9.54 -7.05 -8.75
CA PHE A 123 9.57 -6.28 -10.00
C PHE A 123 8.17 -5.95 -10.53
N ALA A 124 7.20 -6.85 -10.32
CA ALA A 124 5.83 -6.70 -10.79
C ALA A 124 4.92 -5.88 -9.86
N ALA A 125 5.36 -5.68 -8.61
CA ALA A 125 4.64 -4.99 -7.54
C ALA A 125 4.71 -3.46 -7.63
#